data_AF-A0A3D2SJH7-F1
#
_entry.id   AF-A0A3D2SJH7-F1
#
_cell.length_a   1.000
_cell.length_b   1.000
_cell.length_c   1.000
_cell.angle_alpha   90.00
_cell.angle_beta   90.00
_cell.angle_gamma   90.00
#
_symmetry.space_group_name_H-M   'P 1'
#
loop_
_entity.id
_entity.type
_entity.pdbx_description
1 polymer ?
#
loop_
_entity_poly.entity_id
_entity_poly.type
_entity_poly.pdbx_seq_one_letter_code
_entity_poly.pdbx_strand_id
1 'polypeptide(L)' 'MEIHIGNRIADIQLISKDGNNVVLSIDGKEFEIDVVMAENGSCSILHDGKSFNAQLIRQEDG' A
#
# COMPACT_ATOMS: atom_id res chain seq x y z
N MET A 1 -4.29 -7.34 -9.53
CA MET A 1 -4.84 -7.72 -8.20
C MET A 1 -5.98 -6.75 -7.96
N GLU A 2 -7.08 -7.15 -7.34
CA GLU A 2 -8.17 -6.21 -7.06
C GLU A 2 -8.28 -5.94 -5.56
N ILE A 3 -8.49 -4.67 -5.18
CA ILE A 3 -8.76 -4.27 -3.80
C ILE A 3 -10.03 -3.43 -3.70
N HIS A 4 -10.74 -3.57 -2.59
CA HIS A 4 -11.89 -2.72 -2.28
C HIS A 4 -11.41 -1.48 -1.51
N ILE A 5 -11.72 -0.29 -2.03
CA ILE A 5 -11.42 1.00 -1.41
C ILE A 5 -12.74 1.71 -1.13
N GLY A 6 -13.30 1.52 0.06
CA GLY A 6 -14.66 1.99 0.38
C GLY A 6 -15.68 1.36 -0.57
N ASN A 7 -16.33 2.18 -1.41
CA ASN A 7 -17.40 1.74 -2.31
C ASN A 7 -16.93 1.39 -3.74
N ARG A 8 -15.61 1.37 -4.00
CA ARG A 8 -15.08 1.04 -5.33
C ARG A 8 -14.11 -0.13 -5.28
N ILE A 9 -14.01 -0.86 -6.39
CA ILE A 9 -12.96 -1.84 -6.66
C ILE A 9 -11.88 -1.13 -7.47
N ALA A 10 -10.61 -1.39 -7.17
CA ALA A 10 -9.45 -0.85 -7.87
C ALA A 10 -8.57 -1.99 -8.39
N ASP A 11 -8.07 -1.87 -9.62
CA ASP A 11 -6.99 -2.74 -10.09
C ASP A 11 -5.65 -2.22 -9.55
N ILE A 12 -4.86 -3.15 -9.02
CA ILE A 12 -3.57 -2.92 -8.39
C ILE A 12 -2.53 -3.77 -9.08
N GLN A 13 -1.40 -3.16 -9.41
CA GLN A 13 -0.21 -3.83 -9.92
C GLN A 13 1.02 -3.34 -9.18
N LEU A 14 1.88 -4.28 -8.77
CA LEU A 14 3.22 -3.94 -8.31
C LEU A 14 4.12 -3.81 -9.54
N ILE A 15 4.61 -2.60 -9.79
CA ILE A 15 5.49 -2.32 -10.93
C ILE A 15 6.94 -2.65 -10.56
N SER A 16 7.41 -2.16 -9.42
CA SER A 16 8.76 -2.42 -8.94
C SER A 16 8.85 -2.34 -7.41
N LYS A 17 9.90 -2.96 -6.88
CA LYS A 17 10.29 -2.86 -5.49
C LYS A 17 11.81 -2.90 -5.39
N ASP A 18 12.40 -1.84 -4.86
CA ASP A 18 13.82 -1.76 -4.54
C ASP A 18 14.01 -1.30 -3.09
N GLY A 19 14.36 -2.26 -2.22
CA GLY A 19 14.39 -2.02 -0.78
C GLY A 19 13.03 -1.53 -0.25
N ASN A 20 13.03 -0.30 0.29
CA ASN A 20 11.84 0.36 0.82
C ASN A 20 11.04 1.10 -0.26
N ASN A 21 11.67 1.44 -1.39
CA ASN A 21 10.99 2.13 -2.49
C ASN A 21 10.13 1.13 -3.25
N VAL A 22 8.85 1.48 -3.42
CA VAL A 22 7.85 0.65 -4.07
C VAL A 22 7.09 1.51 -5.07
N VAL A 23 6.97 1.00 -6.30
CA VAL A 23 6.13 1.61 -7.34
C VAL A 23 4.92 0.73 -7.58
N LEU A 24 3.73 1.29 -7.37
CA LEU A 24 2.44 0.63 -7.54
C LEU A 24 1.63 1.36 -8.61
N SER A 25 0.89 0.61 -9.43
CA SER A 25 -0.18 1.16 -10.26
C SER A 25 -1.52 0.90 -9.58
N ILE A 26 -2.34 1.94 -9.45
CA ILE A 26 -3.73 1.87 -9.01
C ILE A 26 -4.59 2.47 -10.12
N ASP A 27 -5.44 1.65 -10.75
CA ASP A 27 -6.28 2.03 -11.90
C ASP A 27 -5.48 2.69 -13.04
N GLY A 28 -4.27 2.18 -13.29
CA GLY A 28 -3.36 2.71 -14.33
C GLY A 28 -2.57 3.95 -13.92
N LYS A 29 -2.78 4.50 -12.72
CA LYS A 29 -1.98 5.61 -12.19
C LYS A 29 -0.85 5.08 -11.31
N GLU A 30 0.37 5.49 -11.60
CA GLU A 30 1.55 5.10 -10.83
C GLU A 30 1.72 5.95 -9.56
N PHE A 31 2.15 5.29 -8.49
CA PHE A 31 2.48 5.87 -7.20
C PHE A 31 3.83 5.32 -6.75
N GLU A 32 4.77 6.23 -6.53
CA GLU A 32 6.04 5.93 -5.89
C GLU A 32 5.93 6.26 -4.40
N ILE A 33 6.25 5.28 -3.56
CA ILE A 33 6.17 5.38 -2.11
C ILE A 33 7.38 4.70 -1.46
N ASP A 34 7.80 5.19 -0.31
CA ASP A 34 8.69 4.44 0.58
C ASP A 34 7.86 3.74 1.66
N VAL A 35 8.04 2.44 1.80
CA VAL A 35 7.33 1.62 2.79
C VAL A 35 8.32 1.04 3.78
N VAL A 36 8.10 1.31 5.07
CA VAL A 36 8.86 0.74 6.17
C VAL A 36 7.92 -0.08 7.04
N MET A 37 8.24 -1.35 7.26
CA MET A 37 7.52 -2.17 8.23
C MET A 37 7.89 -1.72 9.64
N ALA A 38 6.87 -1.39 10.42
CA ALA A 38 6.99 -1.09 11.83
C ALA A 38 6.60 -2.32 12.65
N GLU A 39 6.60 -2.20 13.98
CA GLU A 39 6.28 -3.31 14.87
C GLU A 39 4.82 -3.76 14.75
N ASN A 40 4.54 -5.03 15.10
CA ASN A 40 3.18 -5.56 15.25
C ASN A 40 2.28 -5.48 14.00
N GLY A 41 2.85 -5.67 12.81
CA GLY A 41 2.08 -5.69 11.55
C GLY A 41 1.61 -4.30 11.10
N SER A 42 2.17 -3.25 11.68
CA SER A 42 2.02 -1.87 11.17
C SER A 42 3.10 -1.56 10.15
N CYS A 43 2.83 -0.59 9.28
CA CYS A 43 3.81 -0.02 8.37
C CYS A 43 3.63 1.49 8.29
N SER A 44 4.73 2.17 7.99
CA SER A 44 4.74 3.59 7.65
C SER A 44 4.96 3.72 6.16
N ILE A 45 4.13 4.54 5.53
CA ILE A 45 4.15 4.83 4.10
C ILE A 45 4.50 6.31 3.95
N LEU A 46 5.59 6.61 3.27
CA LEU A 46 5.98 7.97 2.91
C LEU A 46 5.61 8.21 1.45
N HIS A 47 4.84 9.26 1.21
CA HIS A 47 4.46 9.71 -0.12
C HIS A 47 4.50 11.23 -0.16
N ASP A 48 5.23 11.80 -1.12
CA ASP A 48 5.38 13.26 -1.30
C ASP A 48 5.76 14.00 0.00
N GLY A 49 6.69 13.42 0.77
CA GLY A 49 7.16 13.98 2.04
C GLY A 49 6.16 13.90 3.20
N LYS A 50 5.02 13.21 3.03
CA LYS A 50 4.02 12.99 4.07
C LYS A 50 3.99 11.53 4.50
N SER A 51 4.07 11.31 5.80
CA SER A 51 4.03 9.97 6.39
C SER A 51 2.61 9.59 6.79
N PHE A 52 2.24 8.35 6.49
CA PHE A 52 0.97 7.73 6.81
C PHE A 52 1.23 6.40 7.50
N ASN A 53 0.55 6.13 8.61
CA ASN A 53 0.61 4.82 9.25
C ASN A 53 -0.53 3.94 8.72
N ALA A 54 -0.21 2.70 8.40
CA ALA A 54 -1.15 1.68 8.01
C ALA A 54 -0.94 0.42 8.86
N GLN A 55 -2.00 -0.35 9.05
CA GLN A 55 -1.95 -1.62 9.78
C GLN A 55 -2.80 -2.64 9.04
N LEU A 56 -2.28 -3.86 8.95
CA LEU A 56 -3.05 -4.99 8.44
C LEU A 56 -3.89 -5.57 9.58
N ILE A 57 -5.21 -5.40 9.49
CA ILE A 57 -6.16 -6.05 10.39
C ILE A 57 -6.70 -7.29 9.67
N ARG A 58 -6.50 -8.47 10.25
CA ARG A 58 -7.15 -9.69 9.77
C ARG A 58 -8.57 -9.72 10.33
N GLN A 59 -9.57 -9.78 9.46
CA GLN A 59 -10.94 -10.09 9.89
C GLN A 59 -11.04 -11.59 10.19
N GLU A 60 -11.73 -11.95 11.27
CA GLU A 60 -11.80 -13.33 11.79
C GLU A 60 -12.67 -14.25 10.90
N ASP A 61 -13.44 -13.70 9.97
CA ASP A 61 -14.45 -14.42 9.18
C ASP A 61 -13.95 -14.78 7.75
N GLY A 62 -12.74 -15.34 7.64
CA GLY A 62 -12.15 -15.82 6.38
C GLY A 62 -12.14 -17.34 6.24
#